data_AF-A0A0A3XIQ6-F1
#
_entry.id   AF-A0A0A3XIQ6-F1
#
_cell.length_a   1.000
_cell.length_b   1.000
_cell.length_c   1.000
_cell.angle_alpha   90.00
_cell.angle_beta   90.00
_cell.angle_gamma   90.00
#
_symmetry.space_group_name_H-M   'P 1'
#
loop_
_entity.id
_entity.type
_entity.pdbx_description
1 polymer ?
#
loop_
_entity_poly.entity_id
_entity_poly.type
_entity_poly.pdbx_seq_one_letter_code
_entity_poly.pdbx_strand_id
1 'polypeptide(L)'
;MIERFFTKGLMRQRNVSANTIASYRDKFRLLCMLAQARLRESPSALTLADLDATFIGAFLTDLEVKRGVSAKTRNPRLTAIRSFFRFVSFEEPILVR
;
A
#
# COMPACT_ATOMS: atom_id res chain seq x y z
N MET A 1 -3.03 7.40 8.20
CA MET A 1 -2.61 7.66 6.80
C MET A 1 -3.41 6.92 5.73
N ILE A 2 -3.62 5.59 5.83
CA ILE A 2 -4.28 4.81 4.76
C ILE A 2 -5.70 5.33 4.46
N GLU A 3 -6.53 5.56 5.48
CA GLU A 3 -7.88 6.12 5.30
C GLU A 3 -7.85 7.48 4.56
N ARG A 4 -6.98 8.40 4.99
CA ARG A 4 -6.81 9.72 4.34
C ARG A 4 -6.35 9.58 2.88
N PHE A 5 -5.52 8.59 2.56
CA PHE A 5 -5.13 8.33 1.18
C PHE A 5 -6.33 7.91 0.31
N PHE A 6 -7.23 7.08 0.82
CA PHE A 6 -8.44 6.70 0.08
C PHE A 6 -9.44 7.85 -0.05
N THR A 7 -9.67 8.62 1.02
CA THR A 7 -10.70 9.67 1.06
C THR A 7 -10.25 11.00 0.48
N LYS A 8 -8.98 11.40 0.66
CA LYS A 8 -8.42 12.67 0.15
C LYS A 8 -7.52 12.48 -1.07
N GLY A 9 -6.68 11.45 -1.10
CA GLY A 9 -5.76 11.22 -2.21
C GLY A 9 -6.45 10.69 -3.46
N LEU A 10 -7.02 9.48 -3.38
CA LEU A 10 -7.60 8.80 -4.55
C LEU A 10 -8.95 9.39 -4.97
N MET A 11 -9.86 9.63 -4.03
CA MET A 11 -11.20 10.14 -4.33
C MET A 11 -11.21 11.62 -4.75
N ARG A 12 -10.32 12.47 -4.19
CA ARG A 12 -10.34 13.92 -4.44
C ARG A 12 -9.32 14.40 -5.46
N GLN A 13 -8.12 13.80 -5.55
CA GLN A 13 -7.05 14.33 -6.42
C GLN A 13 -6.87 13.58 -7.75
N ARG A 14 -7.39 12.35 -7.90
CA ARG A 14 -7.06 11.50 -9.06
C ARG A 14 -8.21 10.97 -9.92
N ASN A 15 -9.47 11.28 -9.58
CA ASN A 15 -10.67 10.84 -10.31
C ASN A 15 -10.61 9.37 -10.77
N VAL A 16 -10.03 8.51 -9.93
CA VAL A 16 -9.80 7.10 -10.25
C VAL A 16 -11.11 6.33 -10.17
N SER A 17 -11.34 5.42 -11.11
CA SER A 17 -12.57 4.64 -11.17
C SER A 17 -12.81 3.82 -9.88
N ALA A 18 -14.07 3.52 -9.58
CA ALA A 18 -14.45 2.68 -8.43
C ALA A 18 -13.71 1.33 -8.43
N ASN A 19 -13.51 0.73 -9.61
CA ASN A 19 -12.74 -0.51 -9.77
C ASN A 19 -11.27 -0.34 -9.37
N THR A 20 -10.67 0.82 -9.67
CA THR A 20 -9.30 1.13 -9.26
C THR A 20 -9.22 1.33 -7.75
N ILE A 21 -10.19 2.01 -7.15
CA ILE A 21 -10.28 2.19 -5.68
C ILE A 21 -10.43 0.84 -4.98
N ALA A 22 -11.31 -0.03 -5.45
CA ALA A 22 -11.49 -1.38 -4.92
C ALA A 22 -10.20 -2.20 -5.02
N SER A 23 -9.54 -2.18 -6.19
CA SER A 23 -8.24 -2.82 -6.39
C SER A 23 -7.17 -2.30 -5.43
N TYR A 24 -7.16 -0.99 -5.13
CA TYR A 24 -6.22 -0.42 -4.17
C TYR A 24 -6.57 -0.87 -2.75
N ARG A 25 -7.84 -0.87 -2.35
CA ARG A 25 -8.29 -1.31 -1.03
C ARG A 25 -7.88 -2.76 -0.76
N ASP A 26 -8.06 -3.65 -1.73
CA ASP A 26 -7.65 -5.04 -1.60
C ASP A 26 -6.13 -5.19 -1.42
N LYS A 27 -5.33 -4.38 -2.13
CA LYS A 27 -3.86 -4.38 -1.97
C LYS A 27 -3.46 -3.92 -0.57
N PHE A 28 -4.05 -2.85 -0.06
CA PHE A 28 -3.77 -2.35 1.29
C PHE A 28 -4.21 -3.35 2.36
N ARG A 29 -5.33 -4.04 2.16
CA ARG A 29 -5.75 -5.12 3.06
C ARG A 29 -4.70 -6.24 3.10
N LEU A 30 -4.16 -6.64 1.94
CA LEU A 30 -3.11 -7.67 1.88
C LEU A 30 -1.81 -7.22 2.55
N LEU A 31 -1.42 -5.97 2.34
CA LEU A 31 -0.26 -5.37 2.99
C LEU A 31 -0.41 -5.41 4.52
N CYS A 32 -1.56 -4.98 5.05
CA CYS A 32 -1.84 -5.02 6.48
C CYS A 32 -1.86 -6.44 7.06
N MET A 33 -2.41 -7.41 6.32
CA MET A 33 -2.39 -8.82 6.77
C MET A 33 -0.98 -9.38 6.84
N LEU A 34 -0.10 -9.04 5.87
CA LEU A 34 1.29 -9.45 5.92
C LEU A 34 2.03 -8.78 7.09
N ALA A 35 1.78 -7.50 7.31
CA ALA A 35 2.36 -6.76 8.43
C ALA A 35 1.95 -7.38 9.77
N GLN A 36 0.66 -7.65 9.95
CA GLN A 36 0.16 -8.32 11.15
C GLN A 36 0.82 -9.70 11.35
N ALA A 37 1.00 -10.47 10.27
CA ALA A 37 1.64 -11.78 10.34
C ALA A 37 3.14 -11.69 10.70
N ARG A 38 3.85 -10.67 10.24
CA ARG A 38 5.31 -10.53 10.41
C ARG A 38 5.72 -9.75 11.65
N LEU A 39 5.07 -8.61 11.88
CA LEU A 39 5.37 -7.68 12.96
C LEU A 39 4.59 -8.02 14.24
N ARG A 40 3.55 -8.86 14.14
CA ARG A 40 2.62 -9.19 15.23
C ARG A 40 1.89 -7.97 15.81
N GLU A 41 1.83 -6.89 15.02
CA GLU A 41 1.15 -5.67 15.39
C GLU A 41 -0.22 -5.55 14.73
N SER A 42 -1.11 -4.75 15.34
CA SER A 42 -2.41 -4.47 14.73
C SER A 42 -2.24 -3.56 13.50
N PRO A 43 -3.12 -3.68 12.49
CA PRO A 43 -3.09 -2.78 11.33
C PRO A 43 -3.16 -1.29 11.67
N SER A 44 -3.70 -0.95 12.85
CA SER A 44 -3.78 0.41 13.37
C SER A 44 -2.50 0.91 14.02
N ALA A 45 -1.60 0.01 14.44
CA ALA A 45 -0.30 0.36 15.03
C ALA A 45 0.80 0.57 13.98
N LEU A 46 0.59 0.05 12.76
CA LEU A 46 1.50 0.21 11.62
C LEU A 46 1.89 1.66 11.37
N THR A 47 3.19 1.92 11.45
CA THR A 47 3.80 3.20 11.10
C THR A 47 4.33 3.17 9.66
N LEU A 48 4.73 4.33 9.13
CA LEU A 48 5.37 4.38 7.82
C LEU A 48 6.79 3.76 7.85
N ALA A 49 7.46 3.82 9.00
CA ALA A 49 8.79 3.23 9.18
C ALA A 49 8.76 1.70 9.03
N ASP A 50 7.65 1.07 9.42
CA ASP A 50 7.44 -0.37 9.27
C ASP A 50 7.22 -0.80 7.81
N LEU A 51 6.90 0.16 6.93
CA LEU A 51 6.67 -0.05 5.50
C LEU A 51 7.91 0.30 4.66
N ASP A 52 9.10 -0.10 5.14
CA ASP A 52 10.36 0.16 4.45
C ASP A 52 10.51 -0.64 3.14
N ALA A 53 11.59 -0.36 2.39
CA ALA A 53 11.85 -1.05 1.12
C ALA A 53 11.94 -2.58 1.27
N THR A 54 12.45 -3.05 2.41
CA THR A 54 12.59 -4.48 2.73
C THR A 54 11.22 -5.14 2.89
N PHE A 55 10.34 -4.52 3.66
CA PHE A 55 8.98 -4.97 3.89
C PHE A 55 8.17 -4.94 2.60
N ILE A 56 8.26 -3.86 1.82
CA ILE A 56 7.59 -3.76 0.52
C ILE A 56 8.12 -4.83 -0.46
N GLY A 57 9.43 -5.09 -0.48
CA GLY A 57 10.02 -6.18 -1.26
C GLY A 57 9.44 -7.54 -0.88
N ALA A 58 9.40 -7.83 0.42
CA ALA A 58 8.82 -9.06 0.95
C ALA A 58 7.32 -9.20 0.64
N PHE A 59 6.57 -8.10 0.66
CA PHE A 59 5.17 -8.07 0.26
C PHE A 59 4.99 -8.44 -1.21
N LEU A 60 5.82 -7.90 -2.10
CA LEU A 60 5.75 -8.23 -3.51
C LEU A 60 6.07 -9.70 -3.77
N THR A 61 7.06 -10.27 -3.07
CA THR A 61 7.37 -11.70 -3.12
C THR A 61 6.22 -12.56 -2.59
N ASP A 62 5.61 -12.19 -1.46
CA ASP A 62 4.49 -12.93 -0.88
C ASP A 62 3.29 -12.97 -1.85
N LEU A 63 3.03 -11.87 -2.55
CA LEU A 63 2.02 -11.81 -3.59
C LEU A 63 2.31 -12.75 -4.77
N GLU A 64 3.55 -12.80 -5.24
CA GLU A 64 3.97 -13.71 -6.33
C GLU A 64 3.80 -15.17 -5.92
N VAL A 65 4.32 -15.54 -4.75
CA VAL A 65 4.37 -16.93 -4.28
C VAL A 65 2.99 -17.45 -3.87
N LYS A 66 2.22 -16.70 -3.07
CA LYS A 66 0.94 -17.19 -2.54
C LYS A 66 -0.23 -17.06 -3.51
N ARG A 67 -0.17 -16.12 -4.45
CA ARG A 67 -1.29 -15.84 -5.35
C ARG A 67 -0.99 -16.14 -6.83
N GLY A 68 0.21 -16.64 -7.14
CA GLY A 68 0.59 -17.05 -8.50
C GLY A 68 0.47 -15.93 -9.53
N VAL A 69 0.55 -14.67 -9.10
CA VAL A 69 0.40 -13.52 -10.00
C VAL A 69 1.67 -13.29 -10.79
N SER A 70 1.52 -13.14 -12.10
CA SER A 70 2.63 -12.82 -13.00
C SER A 70 3.14 -11.39 -12.78
N ALA A 71 4.36 -11.13 -13.27
CA ALA A 71 4.97 -9.79 -13.29
C ALA A 71 4.03 -8.72 -13.91
N LYS A 72 3.15 -9.11 -14.83
CA LYS A 72 2.16 -8.22 -15.47
C LYS A 72 1.11 -7.70 -14.48
N THR A 73 0.79 -8.46 -13.43
CA THR A 73 -0.09 -8.05 -12.32
C THR A 73 0.69 -7.33 -11.20
N ARG A 74 2.02 -7.42 -11.20
CA ARG A 74 2.91 -6.78 -10.20
C ARG A 74 3.07 -5.28 -10.42
N ASN A 75 3.20 -4.84 -11.68
CA ASN A 75 3.41 -3.42 -12.00
C ASN A 75 2.27 -2.50 -11.50
N PRO A 76 0.98 -2.83 -11.72
CA PRO A 76 -0.13 -2.03 -11.17
C PRO A 76 -0.20 -2.05 -9.62
N ARG A 77 0.43 -3.02 -8.96
CA ARG A 77 0.47 -3.12 -7.50
C ARG A 77 1.57 -2.24 -6.92
N LEU A 78 2.75 -2.24 -7.53
CA LEU A 78 3.84 -1.33 -7.18
C LEU A 78 3.43 0.13 -7.42
N THR A 79 2.67 0.42 -8.49
CA THR A 79 2.13 1.77 -8.75
C THR A 79 1.21 2.25 -7.62
N ALA A 80 0.39 1.38 -7.03
CA ALA A 80 -0.49 1.76 -5.93
C ALA A 80 0.31 2.13 -4.67
N ILE A 81 1.34 1.35 -4.34
CA ILE A 81 2.24 1.59 -3.21
C ILE A 81 3.01 2.90 -3.44
N ARG A 82 3.60 3.09 -4.63
CA ARG A 82 4.29 4.34 -5.00
C ARG A 82 3.38 5.56 -4.94
N SER A 83 2.14 5.43 -5.39
CA SER A 83 1.15 6.50 -5.32
C SER A 83 0.81 6.88 -3.88
N PHE A 84 0.80 5.90 -2.97
CA PHE A 84 0.59 6.15 -1.55
C PHE A 84 1.77 6.87 -0.92
N PHE A 85 3.00 6.38 -1.12
CA PHE A 85 4.18 7.07 -0.57
C PHE A 85 4.29 8.51 -1.10
N ARG A 86 3.98 8.72 -2.39
CA ARG A 86 3.93 10.08 -2.96
C ARG A 86 2.89 10.95 -2.26
N PHE A 87 1.70 10.44 -1.96
CA PHE A 87 0.69 11.17 -1.19
C PHE A 87 1.17 11.51 0.22
N VAL A 88 1.81 10.54 0.91
CA VAL A 88 2.34 10.76 2.26
C VAL A 88 3.46 11.81 2.25
N SER A 89 4.33 11.82 1.24
CA SER A 89 5.37 12.85 1.11
C SER A 89 4.79 14.28 0.98
N PHE A 90 3.57 14.43 0.45
CA PHE A 90 2.91 15.73 0.34
C PHE A 90 2.13 16.13 1.59
N GLU A 91 1.46 15.19 2.26
CA GLU A 91 0.62 15.49 3.44
C GLU A 91 1.42 15.50 4.74
N GLU A 92 2.44 14.65 4.87
CA GLU A 92 3.25 14.49 6.08
C GLU A 92 4.75 14.40 5.72
N PRO A 93 5.36 15.49 5.19
CA PRO A 93 6.72 15.47 4.62
C PRO A 93 7.81 15.09 5.64
N ILE A 94 7.54 15.27 6.94
CA ILE A 94 8.47 14.88 8.03
C ILE A 94 8.56 13.36 8.24
N LEU A 95 7.62 12.57 7.70
CA LEU A 95 7.59 11.11 7.86
C LEU A 95 8.26 10.34 6.71
N VAL A 96 8.65 11.00 5.61
CA VAL A 96 9.19 10.35 4.40
C VAL A 96 10.63 10.79 4.10
N ARG A 97 11.38 11.18 5.13
CA ARG A 97 12.76 11.65 4.99
C ARG A 97 13.78 10.53 5.10
#